data_AF-A0A418VHC1-F1
#
_entry.id   AF-A0A418VHC1-F1
#
_cell.length_a   1.000
_cell.length_b   1.000
_cell.length_c   1.000
_cell.angle_alpha   90.00
_cell.angle_beta   90.00
_cell.angle_gamma   90.00
#
_symmetry.space_group_name_H-M   'P 1'
#
loop_
_entity.id
_entity.type
_entity.pdbx_description
1 polymer ?
#
loop_
_entity_poly.entity_id
_entity_poly.type
_entity_poly.pdbx_seq_one_letter_code
_entity_poly.pdbx_strand_id
1 'polypeptide(L)' 'MKATQQEVSVELRAGRPVRLTWGERHYPVSLILDSWRYGGRWWLGEAPRNCFLVQCGTLTAELHQESVPLGRWFIARLQD' A
#
# COMPACT_ATOMS: atom_id res chain seq x y z
N MET A 1 -9.05 4.49 11.05
CA MET A 1 -8.99 4.14 9.60
C MET A 1 -10.12 3.21 9.19
N LYS A 2 -10.81 3.51 8.08
CA LYS A 2 -11.88 2.71 7.45
C LYS A 2 -11.29 1.71 6.46
N ALA A 3 -11.81 0.48 6.40
CA ALA A 3 -11.40 -0.52 5.41
C ALA A 3 -12.05 -0.26 4.05
N THR A 4 -11.27 -0.35 2.96
CA THR A 4 -11.76 -0.03 1.60
C THR A 4 -11.42 -1.08 0.54
N GLN A 5 -10.25 -1.73 0.63
CA GLN A 5 -9.76 -2.73 -0.34
C GLN A 5 -9.78 -2.23 -1.80
N GLN A 6 -9.51 -0.95 -2.00
CA GLN A 6 -9.58 -0.32 -3.32
C GLN A 6 -8.25 -0.41 -4.04
N GLU A 7 -8.28 -0.83 -5.31
CA GLU A 7 -7.09 -0.93 -6.15
C GLU A 7 -6.52 0.46 -6.45
N VAL A 8 -5.19 0.56 -6.42
CA VAL A 8 -4.43 1.79 -6.69
C VAL A 8 -3.17 1.48 -7.47
N SER A 9 -2.64 2.47 -8.18
CA SER A 9 -1.28 2.39 -8.71
C SER A 9 -0.31 3.03 -7.74
N VAL A 10 0.83 2.38 -7.49
CA VAL A 10 1.88 2.90 -6.60
C VAL A 10 3.16 3.03 -7.38
N GLU A 11 3.73 4.23 -7.41
CA GLU A 11 5.09 4.44 -7.89
C GLU A 11 6.06 4.17 -6.74
N LEU A 12 7.08 3.36 -7.02
CA LEU A 12 8.13 3.03 -6.08
C LEU A 12 9.45 3.68 -6.49
N ARG A 13 10.21 4.16 -5.50
CA ARG A 13 11.62 4.54 -5.66
C ARG A 13 12.44 3.77 -4.64
N ALA A 14 13.42 3.00 -5.11
CA ALA A 14 14.22 2.12 -4.26
C ALA A 14 13.37 1.20 -3.35
N GLY A 15 12.27 0.65 -3.91
CA GLY A 15 11.35 -0.25 -3.19
C GLY A 15 10.41 0.44 -2.20
N ARG A 16 10.39 1.78 -2.16
CA ARG A 16 9.55 2.57 -1.25
C ARG A 16 8.49 3.37 -2.00
N PRO A 17 7.23 3.43 -1.52
CA PRO A 17 6.19 4.26 -2.13
C PRO A 17 6.58 5.74 -2.15
N VAL A 18 6.49 6.37 -3.32
CA VAL A 18 6.69 7.82 -3.49
C VAL A 18 5.44 8.53 -4.00
N ARG A 19 4.53 7.80 -4.67
CA ARG A 19 3.26 8.34 -5.15
C ARG A 19 2.20 7.25 -5.22
N LEU A 20 0.97 7.60 -4.85
CA LEU A 20 -0.22 6.81 -5.10
C LEU A 20 -1.05 7.50 -6.18
N THR A 21 -1.63 6.72 -7.08
CA THR A 21 -2.69 7.15 -7.98
C THR A 21 -3.95 6.37 -7.64
N TRP A 22 -4.99 7.08 -7.20
CA TRP A 22 -6.27 6.52 -6.79
C TRP A 22 -7.39 7.20 -7.57
N GLY A 23 -8.07 6.44 -8.43
CA GLY A 23 -8.90 7.00 -9.49
C GLY A 23 -8.06 7.88 -10.42
N GLU A 24 -8.54 9.09 -10.69
CA GLU A 24 -7.83 10.08 -11.52
C GLU A 24 -6.92 11.02 -10.70
N ARG A 25 -6.81 10.81 -9.38
CA ARG A 25 -6.06 11.70 -8.48
C ARG A 25 -4.70 11.13 -8.11
N HIS A 26 -3.73 12.03 -8.01
CA HIS A 26 -2.37 11.72 -7.59
C HIS A 26 -2.10 12.23 -6.16
N TYR A 27 -1.56 11.36 -5.33
CA TYR A 27 -1.25 11.61 -3.92
C TYR A 27 0.25 11.37 -3.71
N PRO A 28 1.08 12.43 -3.63
CA PRO A 28 2.50 12.27 -3.30
C PRO A 28 2.64 11.75 -1.86
N VAL A 29 3.50 10.76 -1.65
CA VAL A 29 3.81 10.25 -0.32
C VAL A 29 4.75 11.25 0.35
N SER A 30 4.29 11.91 1.40
CA SER A 30 5.09 12.85 2.19
C SER A 30 5.90 12.15 3.27
N LEU A 31 5.40 11.02 3.81
CA LEU A 31 6.08 10.24 4.84
C LEU A 31 5.66 8.77 4.77
N ILE A 32 6.61 7.85 5.00
CA ILE A 32 6.32 6.45 5.30
C ILE A 32 6.36 6.32 6.82
N LEU A 33 5.19 6.09 7.41
CA LEU A 33 5.00 5.95 8.85
C LEU A 33 5.45 4.58 9.35
N ASP A 34 5.21 3.53 8.56
CA ASP A 34 5.64 2.17 8.86
C ASP A 34 5.76 1.31 7.58
N SER A 35 6.52 0.22 7.66
CA SER A 35 6.64 -0.79 6.61
C SER A 35 6.86 -2.17 7.20
N TRP A 36 6.08 -3.15 6.75
CA TRP A 36 6.18 -4.53 7.23
C TRP A 36 5.90 -5.53 6.11
N ARG A 37 6.21 -6.80 6.36
CA ARG A 37 5.81 -7.91 5.50
C ARG A 37 4.75 -8.73 6.20
N TYR A 38 3.64 -8.95 5.52
CA TYR A 38 2.57 -9.81 6.01
C TYR A 38 2.69 -11.19 5.38
N GLY A 39 2.87 -12.23 6.19
CA GLY A 39 3.15 -13.59 5.72
C GLY A 39 1.97 -14.35 5.13
N GLY A 40 0.73 -13.82 5.22
CA GLY A 40 -0.46 -14.54 4.77
C GLY A 40 -0.66 -15.88 5.49
N ARG A 41 -1.46 -16.76 4.90
CA ARG A 41 -1.53 -18.19 5.29
C ARG A 41 -0.41 -18.96 4.58
N TRP A 42 0.83 -18.69 4.98
CA TRP A 42 2.01 -19.29 4.36
C TRP A 42 1.99 -20.83 4.38
N TRP A 43 1.35 -21.43 5.39
CA TRP A 43 1.14 -22.88 5.48
C TRP A 43 0.17 -23.43 4.40
N LEU A 44 -0.59 -22.57 3.72
CA LEU A 44 -1.40 -22.90 2.54
C LEU A 44 -0.76 -22.41 1.23
N GLY A 45 0.50 -22.00 1.26
CA GLY A 45 1.23 -21.54 0.06
C GLY A 45 0.93 -20.10 -0.36
N GLU A 46 0.30 -19.29 0.49
CA GLU A 46 0.11 -17.87 0.18
C GLU A 46 1.43 -17.10 0.16
N ALA A 47 1.60 -16.25 -0.87
CA ALA A 47 2.75 -15.38 -0.98
C ALA A 47 2.72 -14.26 0.07
N PRO A 48 3.88 -13.83 0.58
CA PRO A 48 3.95 -12.69 1.48
C PRO A 48 3.61 -11.39 0.75
N ARG A 49 3.03 -10.45 1.47
CA ARG A 49 2.68 -9.11 1.01
C ARG A 49 3.63 -8.08 1.58
N ASN A 50 3.99 -7.08 0.77
CA ASN A 50 4.60 -5.86 1.29
C ASN A 50 3.49 -4.93 1.74
N CYS A 51 3.63 -4.37 2.93
CA CYS A 51 2.68 -3.46 3.52
C CYS A 51 3.37 -2.16 3.94
N PHE A 52 2.71 -1.04 3.68
CA PHE A 52 3.20 0.29 4.04
C PHE A 52 2.09 1.10 4.67
N LEU A 53 2.39 1.84 5.73
CA LEU A 53 1.54 2.91 6.23
C LEU A 53 2.16 4.23 5.77
N VAL A 54 1.42 5.01 4.99
CA VAL A 54 1.93 6.24 4.37
C VAL A 54 1.05 7.45 4.67
N GLN A 55 1.69 8.61 4.76
CA GLN A 55 1.05 9.92 4.78
C GLN A 55 1.14 10.54 3.39
N CYS A 56 0.01 11.07 2.89
CA CYS A 56 -0.11 11.81 1.64
C CYS A 56 -0.89 13.12 1.89
N GLY A 57 -0.22 14.17 2.36
CA GLY A 57 -0.91 15.40 2.76
C GLY A 57 -1.72 15.18 4.04
N THR A 58 -3.05 15.36 4.02
CA THR A 58 -3.94 15.03 5.15
C THR A 58 -4.37 13.56 5.17
N LEU A 59 -4.17 12.83 4.07
CA LEU A 59 -4.58 11.45 3.91
C LEU A 59 -3.57 10.48 4.53
N THR A 60 -4.02 9.56 5.38
CA THR A 60 -3.25 8.39 5.83
C THR A 60 -3.78 7.13 5.15
N ALA A 61 -2.90 6.36 4.50
CA ALA A 61 -3.28 5.15 3.78
C ALA A 61 -2.42 3.94 4.18
N GLU A 62 -3.07 2.81 4.42
CA GLU A 62 -2.44 1.50 4.57
C GLU A 62 -2.45 0.79 3.21
N LEU A 63 -1.27 0.56 2.64
CA LEU A 63 -1.08 -0.02 1.31
C LEU A 63 -0.61 -1.46 1.40
N HIS A 64 -1.25 -2.35 0.65
CA HIS A 64 -0.87 -3.76 0.54
C HIS A 64 -0.53 -4.10 -0.91
N GLN A 65 0.60 -4.77 -1.12
CA GLN A 65 0.95 -5.39 -2.40
C GLN A 65 0.60 -6.88 -2.36
N GLU A 66 -0.29 -7.33 -3.25
CA GLU A 66 -0.91 -8.68 -3.23
C GLU A 66 0.10 -9.83 -3.30
N SER A 67 1.12 -9.67 -4.14
CA SER A 67 2.21 -10.63 -4.37
C SER A 67 3.48 -9.87 -4.70
N VAL A 68 4.61 -10.22 -4.09
CA VAL A 68 5.90 -9.56 -4.36
C VAL A 68 6.65 -10.32 -5.47
N PRO A 69 7.30 -9.65 -6.44
CA PRO A 69 7.50 -8.19 -6.55
C PRO A 69 6.51 -7.44 -7.45
N LEU A 70 5.63 -8.13 -8.17
CA LEU A 70 4.86 -7.57 -9.29
C LEU A 70 3.33 -7.60 -9.12
N GLY A 71 2.84 -7.79 -7.90
CA GLY A 71 1.42 -7.83 -7.59
C GLY A 71 0.76 -6.46 -7.55
N ARG A 72 -0.57 -6.47 -7.65
CA ARG A 72 -1.43 -5.29 -7.54
C ARG A 72 -1.32 -4.64 -6.17
N TRP A 73 -1.62 -3.35 -6.15
CA TRP A 73 -1.63 -2.54 -4.94
C TRP A 73 -3.05 -2.18 -4.54
N PHE A 74 -3.30 -2.20 -3.24
CA PHE A 74 -4.59 -1.87 -2.68
C PHE A 74 -4.43 -0.93 -1.49
N ILE A 75 -5.33 0.05 -1.37
CA ILE A 75 -5.59 0.72 -0.10
C ILE A 75 -6.40 -0.26 0.74
N ALA A 76 -5.75 -0.88 1.72
CA ALA A 76 -6.42 -1.75 2.68
C ALA A 76 -7.28 -0.94 3.65
N ARG A 77 -6.73 0.18 4.14
CA ARG A 77 -7.41 1.13 5.02
C ARG A 77 -7.05 2.58 4.71
N LEU A 78 -7.98 3.48 5.02
CA LEU A 78 -7.85 4.91 4.76
C LEU A 78 -8.32 5.74 5.98
N GLN A 79 -7.72 6.90 6.17
CA GLN A 79 -8.22 7.96 7.05
C GLN A 79 -7.87 9.31 6.45
N ASP A 80 -8.87 10.19 6.40
CA ASP A 80 -8.82 11.56 5.88
C ASP A 80 -9.23 12.60 6.92
#